data_AF-A0A7W1FFV5-F1
#
_entry.id   AF-A0A7W1FFV5-F1
#
_cell.length_a   1.000
_cell.length_b   1.000
_cell.length_c   1.000
_cell.angle_alpha   90.00
_cell.angle_beta   90.00
_cell.angle_gamma   90.00
#
_symmetry.space_group_name_H-M   'P 1'
#
loop_
_entity.id
_entity.type
_entity.pdbx_description
1 polymer ?
#
loop_
_entity_poly.entity_id
_entity_poly.type
_entity_poly.pdbx_seq_one_letter_code
_entity_poly.pdbx_strand_id
1 'polypeptide(L)'
;MKKILMQICLAVGLVTGLIISAQAQMRTQYRAHVPFDFKVGGQSFQAGDYVLGLTNPSTDNRALTIRDINSGKAKIILIMPRENNERLNVSKLVFNRYDDRYYLSEMITPTLGAEFRKTKNEVLIAEKQKSKSETMAIKLNK
;
A
#
# COMPACT_ATOMS: atom_id res chain seq x y z
N MET A 1 -10.78 60.26 -3.61
CA MET A 1 -10.41 59.26 -2.58
C MET A 1 -11.55 59.15 -1.57
N LYS A 2 -12.45 58.16 -1.68
CA LYS A 2 -13.49 57.77 -0.67
C LYS A 2 -14.58 56.82 -1.19
N LYS A 3 -14.62 56.48 -2.48
CA LYS A 3 -15.59 55.52 -3.06
C LYS A 3 -14.98 54.21 -3.57
N ILE A 4 -13.67 54.05 -3.45
CA ILE A 4 -12.94 52.84 -3.91
C ILE A 4 -12.79 51.83 -2.76
N LEU A 5 -13.11 52.21 -1.51
CA LEU A 5 -13.07 51.31 -0.35
C LEU A 5 -14.31 50.41 -0.21
N MET A 6 -15.34 50.63 -1.03
CA MET A 6 -16.65 49.96 -0.95
C MET A 6 -16.89 49.05 -2.16
N GLN A 7 -15.86 48.34 -2.62
CA GLN A 7 -16.03 47.20 -3.55
C GLN A 7 -15.35 45.92 -3.04
N ILE A 8 -14.94 45.91 -1.76
CA ILE A 8 -14.27 44.78 -1.09
C ILE A 8 -15.22 43.64 -0.72
N CYS A 9 -16.53 43.76 -0.96
CA CYS A 9 -17.51 42.79 -0.42
C CYS A 9 -18.05 41.73 -1.39
N LEU A 10 -17.54 41.58 -2.61
CA LEU A 10 -18.15 40.63 -3.56
C LEU A 10 -17.15 39.85 -4.43
N ALA A 11 -16.30 39.06 -3.78
CA ALA A 11 -15.68 37.89 -4.40
C ALA A 11 -15.37 36.85 -3.33
N VAL A 12 -16.42 36.46 -2.58
CA VAL A 12 -16.40 35.31 -1.69
C VAL A 12 -16.35 34.05 -2.55
N GLY A 13 -15.29 33.26 -2.34
CA GLY A 13 -15.37 31.81 -2.32
C GLY A 13 -15.64 31.11 -3.65
N LEU A 14 -14.58 30.80 -4.39
CA LEU A 14 -14.58 29.59 -5.22
C LEU A 14 -13.21 28.90 -5.19
N VAL A 15 -12.80 28.47 -3.98
CA VAL A 15 -11.85 27.37 -3.86
C VAL A 15 -12.67 26.10 -4.02
N THR A 16 -12.89 25.66 -5.26
CA THR A 16 -13.38 24.31 -5.53
C THR A 16 -12.27 23.34 -5.18
N GLY A 17 -12.25 22.92 -3.91
CA GLY A 17 -11.51 21.73 -3.50
C GLY A 17 -12.00 20.58 -4.36
N LEU A 18 -11.11 20.03 -5.18
CA LEU A 18 -11.32 18.75 -5.84
C LEU A 18 -11.40 17.69 -4.74
N ILE A 19 -12.60 17.45 -4.22
CA ILE A 19 -12.88 16.29 -3.39
C ILE A 19 -12.85 15.10 -4.33
N ILE A 20 -11.67 14.47 -4.45
CA ILE A 20 -11.53 13.18 -5.10
C ILE A 20 -12.21 12.15 -4.17
N SER A 21 -13.52 12.01 -4.28
CA SER A 21 -14.25 10.91 -3.65
C SER A 21 -13.98 9.64 -4.46
N ALA A 22 -12.82 9.03 -4.24
CA ALA A 22 -12.54 7.69 -4.76
C ALA A 22 -13.43 6.69 -4.03
N GLN A 23 -14.42 6.15 -4.73
CA GLN A 23 -15.38 5.20 -4.17
C GLN A 23 -14.67 3.94 -3.65
N ALA A 24 -14.79 3.71 -2.34
CA ALA A 24 -14.28 2.57 -1.62
C ALA A 24 -15.23 1.36 -1.79
N GLN A 25 -15.15 0.67 -2.92
CA GLN A 25 -15.88 -0.60 -3.13
C GLN A 25 -15.08 -1.85 -2.71
N MET A 26 -14.05 -1.70 -1.87
CA MET A 26 -13.23 -2.82 -1.39
C MET A 26 -13.60 -3.07 0.08
N ARG A 27 -14.41 -4.11 0.35
CA ARG A 27 -15.05 -4.36 1.66
C ARG A 27 -14.08 -4.52 2.84
N THR A 28 -12.80 -4.81 2.61
CA THR A 28 -11.75 -4.77 3.64
C THR A 28 -10.49 -4.14 3.06
N GLN A 29 -10.12 -2.99 3.60
CA GLN A 29 -8.91 -2.25 3.25
C GLN A 29 -8.01 -2.11 4.48
N TYR A 30 -6.70 -2.09 4.24
CA TYR A 30 -5.68 -1.90 5.25
C TYR A 30 -4.80 -0.73 4.85
N ARG A 31 -4.49 0.16 5.79
CA ARG A 31 -3.62 1.31 5.58
C ARG A 31 -2.23 1.03 6.15
N ALA A 32 -1.21 1.41 5.41
CA ALA A 32 0.19 1.28 5.81
C ALA A 32 0.94 2.55 5.46
N HIS A 33 1.75 3.04 6.39
CA HIS A 33 2.82 3.98 6.09
C HIS A 33 4.12 3.19 5.87
N VAL A 34 4.73 3.31 4.69
CA VAL A 34 5.99 2.63 4.36
C VAL A 34 7.09 3.69 4.20
N PRO A 35 8.10 3.74 5.09
CA PRO A 35 9.07 4.83 5.13
C PRO A 35 10.23 4.68 4.13
N PHE A 36 10.14 3.73 3.19
CA PHE A 36 11.18 3.44 2.20
C PHE A 36 10.57 3.00 0.86
N ASP A 37 11.35 3.11 -0.20
CA ASP A 37 10.98 2.57 -1.51
C ASP A 37 10.97 1.04 -1.46
N PHE A 38 9.96 0.41 -2.06
CA PHE A 38 9.81 -1.04 -2.04
C PHE A 38 9.37 -1.60 -3.39
N LYS A 39 9.57 -2.91 -3.55
CA LYS A 39 9.20 -3.65 -4.76
C LYS A 39 8.29 -4.80 -4.43
N VAL A 40 7.33 -5.08 -5.33
CA VAL A 40 6.45 -6.25 -5.21
C VAL A 40 5.87 -6.61 -6.57
N GLY A 41 5.81 -7.90 -6.89
CA GLY A 41 5.24 -8.37 -8.16
C GLY A 41 5.90 -7.76 -9.41
N GLY A 42 7.18 -7.38 -9.33
CA GLY A 42 7.90 -6.70 -10.41
C GLY A 42 7.56 -5.22 -10.58
N GLN A 43 6.74 -4.64 -9.71
CA GLN A 43 6.47 -3.20 -9.64
C GLN A 43 7.32 -2.55 -8.55
N SER A 44 7.63 -1.26 -8.72
CA SER A 44 8.31 -0.42 -7.73
C SER A 44 7.34 0.62 -7.18
N PHE A 45 7.44 0.89 -5.89
CA PHE A 45 6.63 1.83 -5.13
C PHE A 45 7.57 2.73 -4.32
N GLN A 46 7.20 3.98 -4.15
CA GLN A 46 7.99 4.94 -3.37
C GLN A 46 7.63 4.85 -1.89
N ALA A 47 8.44 5.43 -1.01
CA ALA A 47 8.03 5.67 0.36
C ALA A 47 6.73 6.50 0.40
N GLY A 48 5.78 6.11 1.26
CA GLY A 48 4.51 6.80 1.38
C GLY A 48 3.39 5.99 2.02
N ASP A 49 2.18 6.52 1.90
CA ASP A 49 0.97 5.94 2.47
C ASP A 49 0.20 5.14 1.42
N TYR A 50 -0.10 3.90 1.77
CA TYR A 50 -0.73 2.94 0.88
C TYR A 50 -1.99 2.33 1.49
N VAL A 51 -2.97 2.09 0.62
CA VAL A 51 -4.15 1.27 0.91
C VAL A 51 -4.01 -0.07 0.20
N LEU A 52 -4.13 -1.15 0.96
CA LEU A 52 -4.04 -2.52 0.49
C LEU A 52 -5.38 -3.23 0.69
N GLY A 53 -5.83 -4.00 -0.29
CA GLY A 53 -7.02 -4.83 -0.11
C GLY A 53 -7.27 -5.78 -1.28
N LEU A 54 -8.05 -6.82 -1.02
CA LEU A 54 -8.38 -7.82 -2.04
C LEU A 54 -9.12 -7.19 -3.21
N THR A 55 -8.69 -7.50 -4.42
CA THR A 55 -9.29 -6.96 -5.65
C THR A 55 -10.71 -7.49 -5.83
N ASN A 56 -10.94 -8.78 -5.54
CA ASN A 56 -12.26 -9.38 -5.48
C ASN A 56 -12.33 -10.39 -4.32
N PRO A 57 -12.84 -9.97 -3.14
CA PRO A 57 -12.90 -10.84 -1.96
C PRO A 57 -13.94 -11.97 -2.05
N SER A 58 -14.79 -11.99 -3.09
CA SER A 58 -15.92 -12.92 -3.19
C SER A 58 -15.64 -14.17 -4.03
N THR A 59 -14.64 -14.14 -4.92
CA THR A 59 -14.41 -15.23 -5.87
C THR A 59 -12.95 -15.62 -6.05
N ASP A 60 -11.99 -14.71 -5.87
CA ASP A 60 -10.59 -15.01 -6.14
C ASP A 60 -9.66 -14.20 -5.21
N ASN A 61 -9.32 -14.80 -4.05
CA ASN A 61 -8.41 -14.21 -3.06
C ASN A 61 -6.93 -14.24 -3.51
N ARG A 62 -6.68 -14.23 -4.83
CA ARG A 62 -5.37 -14.37 -5.46
C ARG A 62 -4.82 -13.06 -6.01
N ALA A 63 -5.54 -11.96 -5.84
CA ALA A 63 -5.11 -10.64 -6.29
C ALA A 63 -5.37 -9.57 -5.23
N LEU A 64 -4.35 -8.78 -4.93
CA LEU A 64 -4.40 -7.66 -4.01
C LEU A 64 -4.14 -6.35 -4.75
N THR A 65 -4.98 -5.36 -4.51
CA THR A 65 -4.76 -4.00 -4.99
C THR A 65 -3.94 -3.23 -3.97
N ILE A 66 -2.87 -2.58 -4.44
CA ILE A 66 -2.08 -1.60 -3.69
C ILE A 66 -2.34 -0.23 -4.32
N ARG A 67 -2.88 0.70 -3.54
CA ARG A 67 -3.20 2.06 -3.97
C ARG A 67 -2.39 3.07 -3.18
N ASP A 68 -1.68 3.92 -3.90
CA ASP A 68 -1.00 5.10 -3.37
C ASP A 68 -2.04 6.17 -2.98
N ILE A 69 -2.01 6.65 -1.74
CA ILE A 69 -3.01 7.62 -1.25
C ILE A 69 -2.83 8.98 -1.90
N ASN A 70 -1.58 9.42 -2.11
CA ASN A 70 -1.28 10.77 -2.59
C ASN A 70 -1.60 10.93 -4.07
N SER A 71 -1.22 9.95 -4.89
CA SER A 71 -1.41 9.98 -6.35
C SER A 71 -2.69 9.29 -6.81
N GLY A 72 -3.35 8.50 -5.95
CA GLY A 72 -4.52 7.69 -6.28
C GLY A 72 -4.22 6.48 -7.20
N LYS A 73 -2.96 6.34 -7.65
CA LYS A 73 -2.53 5.25 -8.56
C LYS A 73 -2.67 3.91 -7.85
N ALA A 74 -3.26 2.95 -8.55
CA ALA A 74 -3.44 1.59 -8.05
C ALA A 74 -2.74 0.57 -8.95
N LYS A 75 -2.20 -0.48 -8.33
CA LYS A 75 -1.60 -1.63 -8.99
C LYS A 75 -2.22 -2.89 -8.42
N ILE A 76 -2.54 -3.85 -9.28
CA ILE A 76 -3.01 -5.17 -8.89
C ILE A 76 -1.81 -6.11 -8.89
N ILE A 77 -1.61 -6.80 -7.78
CA ILE A 77 -0.50 -7.70 -7.54
C ILE A 77 -1.06 -9.09 -7.25
N LEU A 78 -0.50 -10.11 -7.91
CA LEU A 78 -0.86 -11.49 -7.66
C LEU A 78 -0.28 -11.96 -6.31
N ILE A 79 -1.10 -12.66 -5.55
CA ILE A 79 -0.76 -13.24 -4.25
C ILE A 79 -1.06 -14.73 -4.22
N MET A 80 -0.34 -15.45 -3.37
CA MET A 80 -0.65 -16.82 -3.00
C MET A 80 -1.34 -16.78 -1.63
N PRO A 81 -2.58 -17.26 -1.52
CA PRO A 81 -3.24 -17.38 -0.22
C PRO A 81 -2.41 -18.28 0.69
N ARG A 82 -2.22 -17.83 1.92
CA ARG A 82 -1.56 -18.59 2.98
C ARG A 82 -2.56 -18.82 4.10
N GLU A 83 -2.68 -20.06 4.57
CA GLU A 83 -3.47 -20.34 5.76
C GLU A 83 -2.92 -19.54 6.93
N ASN A 84 -3.78 -18.73 7.54
CA ASN A 84 -3.41 -17.97 8.72
C ASN A 84 -3.89 -18.73 9.97
N ASN A 85 -3.02 -19.59 10.49
CA ASN A 85 -3.30 -20.38 11.69
C ASN A 85 -3.03 -19.60 12.99
N GLU A 86 -2.48 -18.39 12.89
CA GLU A 86 -2.19 -17.55 14.04
C GLU A 86 -3.41 -16.68 14.38
N ARG A 87 -3.88 -16.74 15.63
CA ARG A 87 -4.83 -15.76 16.19
C ARG A 87 -4.12 -14.41 16.34
N LEU A 88 -3.97 -13.72 15.23
CA LEU A 88 -3.23 -12.47 15.18
C LEU A 88 -4.09 -11.31 15.66
N ASN A 89 -3.66 -10.69 16.76
CA ASN A 89 -4.22 -9.42 17.24
C ASN A 89 -3.71 -8.21 16.43
N VAL A 90 -2.73 -8.41 15.53
CA VAL A 90 -2.08 -7.32 14.80
C VAL A 90 -1.92 -7.69 13.33
N SER A 91 -2.37 -6.79 12.45
CA SER A 91 -2.13 -6.87 11.01
C SER A 91 -0.75 -6.29 10.69
N LYS A 92 0.02 -6.92 9.79
CA LYS A 92 1.37 -6.49 9.41
C LYS A 92 1.69 -6.77 7.94
N LEU A 93 2.56 -5.94 7.38
CA LEU A 93 3.29 -6.19 6.13
C LEU A 93 4.69 -6.68 6.47
N VAL A 94 5.15 -7.70 5.76
CA VAL A 94 6.49 -8.28 5.94
C VAL A 94 7.31 -8.00 4.70
N PHE A 95 8.53 -7.50 4.91
CA PHE A 95 9.47 -7.17 3.86
C PHE A 95 10.74 -7.99 4.00
N ASN A 96 11.23 -8.52 2.89
CA ASN A 96 12.60 -8.98 2.78
C ASN A 96 13.48 -7.79 2.42
N ARG A 97 14.51 -7.54 3.22
CA ARG A 97 15.53 -6.53 2.99
C ARG A 97 16.82 -7.19 2.52
N TYR A 98 17.35 -6.69 1.42
CA TYR A 98 18.65 -7.07 0.85
C TYR A 98 19.47 -5.79 0.65
N ASP A 99 20.38 -5.50 1.58
CA ASP A 99 21.05 -4.19 1.73
C ASP A 99 20.01 -3.05 1.82
N ASP A 100 19.99 -2.11 0.87
CA ASP A 100 19.03 -0.98 0.83
C ASP A 100 17.82 -1.25 -0.09
N ARG A 101 17.50 -2.52 -0.36
CA ARG A 101 16.40 -2.91 -1.23
C ARG A 101 15.35 -3.68 -0.46
N TYR A 102 14.12 -3.18 -0.51
CA TYR A 102 12.98 -3.74 0.21
C TYR A 102 12.00 -4.41 -0.75
N TYR A 103 11.64 -5.65 -0.44
CA TYR A 103 10.69 -6.44 -1.21
C TYR A 103 9.55 -6.85 -0.31
N LEU A 104 8.32 -6.45 -0.62
CA LEU A 104 7.15 -6.89 0.13
C LEU A 104 6.97 -8.40 -0.13
N SER A 105 7.10 -9.19 0.93
CA SER A 105 7.07 -10.65 0.86
C SER A 105 5.75 -11.21 1.35
N GLU A 106 5.16 -10.61 2.39
CA GLU A 106 3.90 -11.09 2.95
C GLU A 106 3.01 -9.95 3.43
N MET A 107 1.71 -10.21 3.46
CA MET A 107 0.71 -9.43 4.17
C MET A 107 -0.07 -10.38 5.07
N ILE A 108 -0.09 -10.08 6.36
CA ILE A 108 -0.74 -10.92 7.35
C ILE A 108 -1.74 -10.09 8.14
N THR A 109 -2.97 -10.56 8.20
CA THR A 109 -4.10 -9.90 8.85
C THR A 109 -4.96 -10.97 9.54
N PRO A 110 -5.83 -10.62 10.50
CA PRO A 110 -6.67 -11.60 11.21
C PRO A 110 -7.48 -12.53 10.30
N THR A 111 -7.82 -12.07 9.09
CA THR A 111 -8.69 -12.80 8.15
C THR A 111 -7.99 -13.22 6.85
N LEU A 112 -6.74 -12.82 6.63
CA LEU A 112 -6.01 -13.08 5.37
C LEU A 112 -4.51 -13.17 5.65
N GLY A 113 -3.92 -14.31 5.27
CA GLY A 113 -2.48 -14.44 4.99
C GLY A 113 -2.28 -14.42 3.47
N ALA A 114 -1.38 -13.56 3.00
CA ALA A 114 -1.06 -13.42 1.59
C ALA A 114 0.46 -13.40 1.41
N GLU A 115 0.98 -14.30 0.60
CA GLU A 115 2.38 -14.32 0.19
C GLU A 115 2.52 -13.73 -1.22
N PHE A 116 3.50 -12.85 -1.39
CA PHE A 116 3.83 -12.25 -2.68
C PHE A 116 4.89 -13.09 -3.38
N ARG A 117 4.65 -13.40 -4.66
CA ARG A 117 5.59 -14.19 -5.44
C ARG A 117 6.88 -13.40 -5.68
N LYS A 118 8.02 -14.00 -5.31
CA LYS A 118 9.34 -13.46 -5.61
C LYS A 118 9.57 -13.36 -7.11
N THR A 119 10.19 -12.27 -7.53
CA THR A 119 10.61 -12.11 -8.93
C THR A 119 11.92 -12.85 -9.18
N LYS A 120 12.23 -13.20 -10.44
CA LYS A 120 13.54 -13.80 -10.79
C LYS A 120 14.71 -12.94 -10.28
N ASN A 121 14.59 -11.62 -10.43
CA ASN A 121 15.61 -10.68 -9.96
C ASN A 121 15.76 -10.70 -8.43
N GLU A 122 14.65 -10.79 -7.69
CA GLU A 122 14.68 -10.91 -6.23
C GLU A 122 15.34 -12.23 -5.80
N VAL A 123 15.02 -13.36 -6.45
CA VAL A 123 15.65 -14.66 -6.15
C VAL A 123 17.16 -14.59 -6.32
N LEU A 124 17.63 -14.03 -7.44
CA LEU A 124 19.08 -13.87 -7.69
C LEU A 124 19.78 -12.98 -6.66
N ILE A 125 19.09 -11.96 -6.14
CA ILE A 125 19.63 -11.10 -5.08
C ILE A 125 19.66 -11.87 -3.75
N ALA A 126 18.57 -12.57 -3.42
CA ALA A 126 18.45 -13.36 -2.20
C ALA A 126 19.50 -14.47 -2.11
N GLU A 127 19.82 -15.14 -3.23
CA GLU A 127 20.88 -16.14 -3.28
C GLU A 127 22.27 -15.53 -3.07
N LYS A 128 22.55 -14.40 -3.73
CA LYS A 128 23.83 -13.70 -3.59
C LYS A 128 24.05 -13.07 -2.21
N GLN A 129 22.97 -12.72 -1.52
CA GLN A 129 23.01 -11.97 -0.27
C GLN A 129 22.36 -12.72 0.90
N LYS A 130 22.29 -14.05 0.84
CA LYS A 130 21.61 -14.90 1.84
C LYS A 130 22.07 -14.64 3.28
N SER A 131 23.34 -14.27 3.50
CA SER A 131 23.90 -13.95 4.82
C SER A 131 23.50 -12.57 5.36
N LYS A 132 22.92 -11.68 4.53
CA LYS A 132 22.57 -10.29 4.87
C LYS A 132 21.07 -10.02 4.72
N SER A 133 20.26 -11.04 4.49
CA SER A 133 18.82 -10.87 4.35
C SER A 133 18.17 -10.65 5.72
N GLU A 134 17.45 -9.54 5.87
CA GLU A 134 16.69 -9.22 7.08
C GLU A 134 15.19 -9.24 6.78
N THR A 135 14.39 -9.66 7.75
CA THR A 135 12.93 -9.61 7.67
C THR A 135 12.43 -8.45 8.51
N MET A 136 11.66 -7.54 7.90
CA MET A 136 11.10 -6.37 8.57
C MET A 136 9.58 -6.41 8.55
N ALA A 137 8.95 -6.09 9.67
CA ALA A 137 7.50 -6.04 9.80
C ALA A 137 7.01 -4.60 10.03
N ILE A 138 6.07 -4.15 9.22
CA ILE A 138 5.36 -2.87 9.39
C ILE A 138 3.93 -3.16 9.81
N LYS A 139 3.45 -2.48 10.85
CA LYS A 139 2.07 -2.64 11.32
C LYS A 139 1.08 -2.02 10.33
N LEU A 140 -0.01 -2.74 10.06
CA LEU A 140 -1.15 -2.27 9.30
C LEU A 140 -2.20 -1.67 10.25
N ASN A 141 -2.78 -0.56 9.83
CA ASN A 141 -3.93 0.06 10.47
C ASN A 141 -5.19 -0.32 9.70
N LYS A 142 -6.26 -0.68 10.41
CA LYS A 142 -7.58 -1.00 9.82
C LYS A 142 -8.42 0.27 9.73
#